data_AF-A0A2G5TDQ1-F1
#
_entry.id   AF-A0A2G5TDQ1-F1
#
_cell.length_a   1.000
_cell.length_b   1.000
_cell.length_c   1.000
_cell.angle_alpha   90.00
_cell.angle_beta   90.00
_cell.angle_gamma   90.00
#
_symmetry.space_group_name_H-M   'P 1'
#
loop_
_entity.id
_entity.type
_entity.pdbx_description
1 polymer ?
#
loop_
_entity_poly.entity_id
_entity_poly.type
_entity_poly.pdbx_seq_one_letter_code
_entity_poly.pdbx_strand_id
1 'polypeptide(L)'
;MIIIFSLLGITFSIIEQFARPYIHNYNKGIIFFSFGWDGVPEDVMQTGLVVYALFYVLIVAFVAVQFVYRYVTLISPELCTKFEGFGVMVWGSYPLIVGTLNGLSIFIMAYPDKFGDEYMRGAILDVYDLSISKVSRLLIIPYDEEDHIRWLNLVYLFSGSFCLLSQYSIIVFCGLRMQSQMQKELQKFSVPNRKLQKQFFKALVIQIIVPTVIFVFPSTPILLVPLLNIEISVQSGAICSLLSLYPPIDSLVFMIVVSEYRKVITKRCSAKTHNTPLHYITV
;
A
#
# COMPACT_ATOMS: atom_id res chain seq x y z
N MET A 1 8.95 -14.74 -5.89
CA MET A 1 8.04 -13.59 -5.67
C MET A 1 7.74 -13.31 -4.21
N ILE A 2 7.40 -14.31 -3.38
CA ILE A 2 7.09 -14.10 -1.95
C ILE A 2 8.25 -13.44 -1.19
N ILE A 3 9.49 -13.94 -1.36
CA ILE A 3 10.68 -13.35 -0.72
C ILE A 3 10.88 -11.88 -1.15
N ILE A 4 10.71 -11.60 -2.45
CA ILE A 4 10.83 -10.23 -3.00
C ILE A 4 9.78 -9.31 -2.37
N PHE A 5 8.54 -9.78 -2.21
CA PHE A 5 7.49 -9.01 -1.54
C PHE A 5 7.83 -8.70 -0.09
N SER A 6 8.35 -9.69 0.66
CA SER A 6 8.77 -9.48 2.05
C SER A 6 9.93 -8.48 2.15
N LEU A 7 10.92 -8.56 1.26
CA LEU A 7 12.02 -7.60 1.20
C LEU A 7 11.53 -6.20 0.87
N LEU A 8 10.62 -6.06 -0.11
CA LEU A 8 10.00 -4.78 -0.45
C LEU A 8 9.23 -4.19 0.72
N GLY A 9 8.49 -5.01 1.48
CA GLY A 9 7.78 -4.58 2.68
C GLY A 9 8.72 -4.07 3.77
N ILE A 10 9.83 -4.77 4.03
CA ILE A 10 10.86 -4.32 4.99
C ILE A 10 11.46 -2.98 4.55
N THR A 11 11.83 -2.87 3.27
CA THR A 11 12.38 -1.62 2.72
C THR A 11 11.37 -0.48 2.83
N PHE A 12 10.10 -0.72 2.55
CA PHE A 12 9.04 0.27 2.69
C PHE A 12 8.90 0.77 4.13
N SER A 13 8.91 -0.13 5.13
CA SER A 13 8.87 0.29 6.54
C SER A 13 10.08 1.11 6.97
N ILE A 14 11.27 0.81 6.45
CA ILE A 14 12.48 1.62 6.70
C ILE A 14 12.31 3.02 6.12
N ILE A 15 11.82 3.11 4.88
CA ILE A 15 11.58 4.38 4.19
C ILE A 15 10.52 5.20 4.93
N GLU A 16 9.43 4.59 5.37
CA GLU A 16 8.38 5.25 6.14
C GLU A 16 8.94 5.83 7.45
N GLN A 17 9.71 5.03 8.20
CA GLN A 17 10.31 5.46 9.46
C GLN A 17 11.28 6.63 9.27
N PHE A 18 12.00 6.64 8.14
CA PHE A 18 12.87 7.74 7.76
C PHE A 18 12.06 8.97 7.34
N ALA A 19 11.15 8.82 6.38
CA ALA A 19 10.40 9.90 5.76
C ALA A 19 9.35 10.54 6.67
N ARG A 20 8.88 9.84 7.72
CA ARG A 20 7.85 10.27 8.68
C ARG A 20 6.67 10.98 7.99
N PRO A 21 5.98 10.33 7.04
CA PRO A 21 5.00 10.96 6.19
C PRO A 21 3.66 11.22 6.91
N TYR A 22 3.09 12.41 6.71
CA TYR A 22 1.76 12.80 7.19
C TYR A 22 0.96 13.42 6.05
N ILE A 23 -0.34 13.10 6.03
CA ILE A 23 -1.30 13.69 5.09
C ILE A 23 -2.28 14.54 5.88
N HIS A 24 -2.50 15.76 5.41
CA HIS A 24 -3.59 16.61 5.86
C HIS A 24 -4.41 17.07 4.66
N ASN A 25 -5.72 16.87 4.72
CA ASN A 25 -6.66 17.38 3.74
C ASN A 25 -7.23 18.68 4.28
N TYR A 26 -7.06 19.76 3.54
CA TYR A 26 -7.56 21.09 3.88
C TYR A 26 -8.29 21.69 2.68
N ASN A 27 -9.61 21.82 2.79
CA ASN A 27 -10.51 22.33 1.77
C ASN A 27 -10.26 21.64 0.41
N LYS A 28 -9.87 22.41 -0.61
CA LYS A 28 -9.56 21.92 -1.96
C LYS A 28 -8.14 21.39 -2.10
N GLY A 29 -7.39 21.21 -1.02
CA GLY A 29 -5.98 20.86 -1.07
C GLY A 29 -5.60 19.66 -0.22
N ILE A 30 -4.56 18.96 -0.65
CA ILE A 30 -3.86 17.95 0.13
C ILE A 30 -2.43 18.42 0.32
N ILE A 31 -1.97 18.40 1.57
CA ILE A 31 -0.55 18.54 1.89
C ILE A 31 -0.03 17.21 2.38
N PHE A 32 1.04 16.75 1.73
CA PHE A 32 1.80 15.58 2.12
C PHE A 32 3.14 16.04 2.65
N PHE A 33 3.35 15.93 3.97
CA PHE A 33 4.49 16.57 4.63
C PHE A 33 5.19 15.64 5.62
N SER A 34 6.38 16.04 6.05
CA SER A 34 7.19 15.31 7.01
C SER A 34 7.50 16.16 8.23
N PHE A 35 7.45 15.56 9.43
CA PHE A 35 7.99 16.20 10.64
C PHE A 35 9.51 16.31 10.65
N GLY A 36 10.21 15.63 9.72
CA GLY A 36 11.66 15.70 9.65
C GLY A 36 12.39 15.03 10.82
N TRP A 37 13.70 15.22 10.80
CA TRP A 37 14.62 14.85 11.88
C TRP A 37 15.52 16.05 12.16
N ASP A 38 15.87 16.25 13.42
CA ASP A 38 16.81 17.30 13.81
C ASP A 38 18.15 17.12 13.10
N GLY A 39 18.59 18.16 12.39
CA GLY A 39 19.86 18.17 11.65
C GLY A 39 19.82 17.56 10.24
N VAL A 40 18.67 17.04 9.79
CA VAL A 40 18.53 16.56 8.40
C VAL A 40 17.96 17.69 7.51
N PRO A 41 18.57 17.99 6.35
CA PRO A 41 18.06 19.03 5.46
C PRO A 41 16.65 18.74 4.93
N GLU A 42 15.87 19.80 4.75
CA GLU A 42 14.49 19.72 4.26
C GLU A 42 14.38 19.06 2.87
N ASP A 43 15.33 19.32 1.98
CA ASP A 43 15.36 18.70 0.64
C ASP A 43 15.51 17.18 0.69
N VAL A 44 16.29 16.68 1.67
CA VAL A 44 16.49 15.24 1.88
C VAL A 44 15.20 14.61 2.39
N MET A 45 14.54 15.26 3.35
CA MET A 45 13.26 14.80 3.88
C MET A 45 12.14 14.84 2.82
N GLN A 46 12.14 15.85 1.95
CA GLN A 46 11.21 15.95 0.84
C GLN A 46 11.44 14.85 -0.21
N THR A 47 12.71 14.55 -0.51
CA THR A 47 13.07 13.38 -1.32
C THR A 47 12.58 12.09 -0.66
N GLY A 48 12.68 11.99 0.66
CA GLY A 48 12.12 10.89 1.45
C GLY A 48 10.61 10.71 1.24
N LEU A 49 9.83 11.80 1.21
CA LEU A 49 8.38 11.74 0.92
C LEU A 49 8.09 11.22 -0.49
N VAL A 50 8.87 11.65 -1.49
CA VAL A 50 8.75 11.17 -2.87
C VAL A 50 9.07 9.68 -2.96
N VAL A 51 10.16 9.24 -2.32
CA VAL A 51 10.56 7.84 -2.28
C VAL A 51 9.48 7.00 -1.57
N TYR A 52 8.89 7.50 -0.49
CA TYR A 52 7.76 6.83 0.16
C TYR A 52 6.57 6.67 -0.79
N ALA A 53 6.15 7.74 -1.49
CA ALA A 53 5.05 7.69 -2.46
C ALA A 53 5.33 6.75 -3.65
N LEU A 54 6.59 6.66 -4.09
CA LEU A 54 7.06 5.70 -5.09
C LEU A 54 6.89 4.26 -4.60
N PHE A 55 7.43 3.95 -3.42
CA PHE A 55 7.38 2.59 -2.88
C PHE A 55 5.95 2.15 -2.58
N TYR A 56 5.09 3.09 -2.20
CA TYR A 56 3.68 2.81 -2.00
C TYR A 56 3.03 2.20 -3.26
N VAL A 57 3.12 2.90 -4.39
CA VAL A 57 2.54 2.44 -5.66
C VAL A 57 3.25 1.18 -6.17
N LEU A 58 4.56 1.07 -5.96
CA LEU A 58 5.35 -0.12 -6.29
C LEU A 58 4.81 -1.36 -5.58
N ILE A 59 4.53 -1.29 -4.27
CA ILE A 59 3.98 -2.41 -3.50
C ILE A 59 2.61 -2.82 -4.05
N VAL A 60 1.73 -1.85 -4.30
CA VAL A 60 0.39 -2.12 -4.87
C VAL A 60 0.49 -2.79 -6.24
N ALA A 61 1.37 -2.30 -7.12
CA ALA A 61 1.63 -2.91 -8.42
C ALA A 61 2.23 -4.33 -8.29
N PHE A 62 3.11 -4.56 -7.32
CA PHE A 62 3.66 -5.89 -7.05
C PHE A 62 2.58 -6.86 -6.57
N VAL A 63 1.64 -6.41 -5.74
CA VAL A 63 0.46 -7.19 -5.34
C VAL A 63 -0.37 -7.54 -6.57
N ALA A 64 -0.64 -6.59 -7.48
CA ALA A 64 -1.35 -6.86 -8.73
C ALA A 64 -0.68 -7.96 -9.56
N VAL A 65 0.64 -7.92 -9.72
CA VAL A 65 1.41 -8.97 -10.41
C VAL A 65 1.26 -10.34 -9.72
N GLN A 66 1.25 -10.41 -8.39
CA GLN A 66 1.00 -11.67 -7.69
C GLN A 66 -0.39 -12.23 -7.99
N PHE A 67 -1.42 -11.37 -8.09
CA PHE A 67 -2.77 -11.80 -8.47
C PHE A 67 -2.83 -12.29 -9.90
N VAL A 68 -2.15 -11.63 -10.84
CA VAL A 68 -2.03 -12.10 -12.22
C VAL A 68 -1.33 -13.45 -12.27
N TYR A 69 -0.20 -13.62 -11.58
CA TYR A 69 0.51 -14.90 -11.49
C TYR A 69 -0.41 -16.02 -10.99
N ARG A 70 -1.07 -15.81 -9.85
CA ARG A 70 -1.98 -16.82 -9.27
C ARG A 70 -3.16 -17.14 -10.20
N TYR A 71 -3.70 -16.14 -10.89
CA TYR A 71 -4.76 -16.31 -11.89
C TYR A 71 -4.30 -17.18 -13.06
N VAL A 72 -3.11 -16.89 -13.61
CA VAL A 72 -2.53 -17.66 -14.73
C VAL A 72 -2.25 -19.09 -14.31
N THR A 73 -1.69 -19.32 -13.12
CA THR A 73 -1.42 -20.67 -12.60
C THR A 73 -2.68 -21.51 -12.44
N LEU A 74 -3.82 -20.89 -12.13
CA LEU A 74 -5.08 -21.60 -11.95
C LEU A 74 -5.74 -21.99 -13.29
N ILE A 75 -5.62 -21.16 -14.32
CA ILE A 75 -6.34 -21.35 -15.59
C ILE A 75 -5.51 -22.04 -16.66
N SER A 76 -4.22 -21.71 -16.74
CA SER A 76 -3.33 -22.20 -17.78
C SER A 76 -1.96 -22.48 -17.21
N PRO A 77 -1.75 -23.67 -16.64
CA PRO A 77 -0.46 -24.07 -16.08
C PRO A 77 0.69 -23.96 -17.11
N GLU A 78 0.40 -24.13 -18.40
CA GLU A 78 1.39 -23.98 -19.49
C GLU A 78 1.95 -22.56 -19.62
N LEU A 79 1.14 -21.54 -19.29
CA LEU A 79 1.55 -20.14 -19.29
C LEU A 79 2.37 -19.75 -18.05
N CYS A 80 2.47 -20.63 -17.04
CA CYS A 80 3.34 -20.39 -15.87
C CYS A 80 4.82 -20.29 -16.26
N THR A 81 5.23 -20.90 -17.37
CA THR A 81 6.58 -20.77 -17.93
C THR A 81 6.97 -19.31 -18.19
N LYS A 82 5.98 -18.41 -18.44
CA LYS A 82 6.21 -16.97 -18.58
C LYS A 82 6.58 -16.26 -17.26
N PHE A 83 6.44 -16.93 -16.13
CA PHE A 83 6.84 -16.45 -14.81
C PHE A 83 8.10 -17.15 -14.29
N GLU A 84 8.76 -17.94 -15.12
CA GLU A 84 10.02 -18.63 -14.81
C GLU A 84 11.18 -17.98 -15.57
N GLY A 85 12.41 -18.17 -15.06
CA GLY A 85 13.62 -17.64 -15.68
C GLY A 85 13.56 -16.13 -15.95
N PHE A 86 13.71 -15.75 -17.23
CA PHE A 86 13.67 -14.35 -17.67
C PHE A 86 12.33 -13.67 -17.40
N GLY A 87 11.23 -14.43 -17.35
CA GLY A 87 9.90 -13.91 -17.03
C GLY A 87 9.82 -13.25 -15.67
N VAL A 88 10.55 -13.76 -14.67
CA VAL A 88 10.61 -13.16 -13.32
C VAL A 88 11.16 -11.74 -13.37
N MET A 89 12.16 -11.48 -14.23
CA MET A 89 12.75 -10.14 -14.38
C MET A 89 11.77 -9.17 -15.06
N VAL A 90 11.04 -9.62 -16.08
CA VAL A 90 10.02 -8.81 -16.77
C VAL A 90 8.86 -8.46 -15.84
N TRP A 91 8.31 -9.45 -15.13
CA TRP A 91 7.23 -9.22 -14.17
C TRP A 91 7.69 -8.46 -12.92
N GLY A 92 8.96 -8.59 -12.55
CA GLY A 92 9.58 -7.83 -11.46
C GLY A 92 9.89 -6.37 -11.82
N SER A 93 10.14 -6.06 -13.09
CA SER A 93 10.39 -4.69 -13.54
C SER A 93 9.11 -3.86 -13.68
N TYR A 94 7.97 -4.49 -13.96
CA TYR A 94 6.68 -3.79 -14.06
C TYR A 94 6.36 -2.94 -12.81
N PRO A 95 6.39 -3.46 -11.57
CA PRO A 95 6.17 -2.66 -10.37
C PRO A 95 7.18 -1.53 -10.18
N LEU A 96 8.44 -1.75 -10.57
CA LEU A 96 9.48 -0.72 -10.51
C LEU A 96 9.17 0.45 -11.45
N ILE A 97 8.71 0.15 -12.67
CA ILE A 97 8.33 1.15 -13.66
C ILE A 97 7.14 1.96 -13.16
N VAL A 98 6.06 1.29 -12.72
CA VAL A 98 4.84 1.94 -12.24
C VAL A 98 5.11 2.82 -11.01
N GLY A 99 5.87 2.30 -10.04
CA GLY A 99 6.30 3.08 -8.88
C GLY A 99 7.13 4.29 -9.27
N THR A 100 8.16 4.10 -10.10
CA THR A 100 9.06 5.20 -10.53
C THR A 100 8.30 6.28 -11.29
N LEU A 101 7.38 5.90 -12.19
CA LEU A 101 6.53 6.86 -12.89
C LEU A 101 5.69 7.69 -11.92
N ASN A 102 5.10 7.08 -10.90
CA ASN A 102 4.37 7.82 -9.87
C ASN A 102 5.28 8.75 -9.04
N GLY A 103 6.44 8.25 -8.61
CA GLY A 103 7.43 9.04 -7.86
C GLY A 103 7.94 10.24 -8.64
N LEU A 104 8.25 10.07 -9.93
CA LEU A 104 8.65 11.17 -10.79
C LEU A 104 7.50 12.16 -11.03
N SER A 105 6.28 11.65 -11.21
CA SER A 105 5.10 12.49 -11.42
C SER A 105 4.81 13.37 -10.20
N ILE A 106 4.83 12.82 -8.98
CA ILE A 106 4.61 13.62 -7.76
C ILE A 106 5.74 14.63 -7.54
N PHE A 107 6.99 14.24 -7.83
CA PHE A 107 8.14 15.16 -7.69
C PHE A 107 8.03 16.36 -8.63
N ILE A 108 7.61 16.16 -9.87
CA ILE A 108 7.51 17.26 -10.85
C ILE A 108 6.25 18.10 -10.65
N MET A 109 5.11 17.43 -10.40
CA MET A 109 3.79 18.06 -10.52
C MET A 109 3.20 18.54 -9.20
N ALA A 110 3.69 18.03 -8.08
CA ALA A 110 3.26 18.39 -6.72
C ALA A 110 4.40 18.99 -5.88
N TYR A 111 5.45 19.48 -6.54
CA TYR A 111 6.56 20.17 -5.87
C TYR A 111 6.05 21.45 -5.17
N PRO A 112 6.60 21.82 -4.00
CA PRO A 112 6.19 23.03 -3.30
C PRO A 112 6.33 24.29 -4.14
N ASP A 113 5.34 25.16 -4.03
CA ASP A 113 5.31 26.46 -4.67
C ASP A 113 4.75 27.52 -3.71
N LYS A 114 5.01 28.79 -4.02
CA LYS A 114 4.66 29.91 -3.12
C LYS A 114 3.17 29.97 -2.81
N PHE A 115 2.33 29.72 -3.81
CA PHE A 115 0.87 29.73 -3.63
C PHE A 115 0.42 28.62 -2.68
N GLY A 116 0.89 27.38 -2.91
CA GLY A 116 0.50 26.27 -2.05
C GLY A 116 0.99 26.44 -0.60
N ASP A 117 2.15 27.06 -0.41
CA ASP A 117 2.66 27.42 0.92
C ASP A 117 1.79 28.43 1.63
N GLU A 118 1.33 29.46 0.92
CA GLU A 118 0.45 30.49 1.49
C GLU A 118 -0.92 29.90 1.83
N TYR A 119 -1.48 29.09 0.92
CA TYR A 119 -2.74 28.38 1.11
C TYR A 119 -2.75 27.46 2.34
N MET A 120 -1.66 26.71 2.55
CA MET A 120 -1.55 25.73 3.64
C MET A 120 -0.96 26.30 4.94
N ARG A 121 -0.46 27.55 4.94
CA ARG A 121 0.27 28.13 6.08
C ARG A 121 -0.57 28.13 7.35
N GLY A 122 -1.81 28.63 7.27
CA GLY A 122 -2.72 28.72 8.41
C GLY A 122 -3.06 27.33 8.94
N ALA A 123 -3.48 26.42 8.07
CA ALA A 123 -3.84 25.05 8.43
C ALA A 123 -2.70 24.29 9.13
N ILE A 124 -1.46 24.42 8.63
CA ILE A 124 -0.31 23.76 9.24
C ILE A 124 0.08 24.37 10.58
N LEU A 125 0.01 25.70 10.71
CA LEU A 125 0.29 26.37 11.97
C LEU A 125 -0.77 26.05 13.03
N ASP A 126 -2.05 26.13 12.67
CA ASP A 126 -3.16 25.97 13.62
C ASP A 126 -3.30 24.52 14.11
N VAL A 127 -3.09 23.53 13.23
CA VAL A 127 -3.30 22.11 13.55
C VAL A 127 -2.04 21.45 14.12
N TYR A 128 -0.86 21.86 13.66
CA TYR A 128 0.40 21.17 13.98
C TYR A 128 1.43 22.05 14.70
N ASP A 129 1.17 23.35 14.88
CA ASP A 129 2.12 24.33 15.44
C ASP A 129 3.46 24.36 14.69
N LEU A 130 3.40 24.16 13.37
CA LEU A 130 4.56 24.13 12.49
C LEU A 130 4.58 25.33 11.55
N SER A 131 5.77 25.85 11.28
CA SER A 131 5.98 26.81 10.20
C SER A 131 6.12 26.07 8.89
N ILE A 132 5.21 26.29 7.94
CA ILE A 132 5.23 25.61 6.63
C ILE A 132 6.58 25.74 5.91
N SER A 133 7.26 26.89 6.07
CA SER A 133 8.56 27.15 5.47
C SER A 133 9.71 26.26 5.95
N LYS A 134 9.55 25.59 7.11
CA LYS A 134 10.56 24.70 7.71
C LYS A 134 10.22 23.22 7.58
N VAL A 135 9.17 22.90 6.82
CA VAL A 135 8.58 21.57 6.74
C VAL A 135 8.69 21.06 5.32
N SER A 136 9.33 19.92 5.12
CA SER A 136 9.35 19.24 3.82
C SER A 136 7.93 18.82 3.44
N ARG A 137 7.52 19.18 2.23
CA ARG A 137 6.12 19.03 1.80
C ARG A 137 6.01 18.76 0.31
N LEU A 138 4.87 18.20 -0.07
CA LEU A 138 4.37 18.06 -1.43
C LEU A 138 2.92 18.53 -1.39
N LEU A 139 2.53 19.33 -2.37
CA LEU A 139 1.27 20.07 -2.36
C LEU A 139 0.45 19.64 -3.57
N ILE A 140 -0.78 19.19 -3.32
CA ILE A 140 -1.73 18.78 -4.35
C ILE A 140 -2.97 19.65 -4.18
N ILE A 141 -2.99 20.77 -4.88
CA ILE A 141 -4.03 21.79 -4.84
C ILE A 141 -4.43 22.08 -6.31
N PRO A 142 -5.55 21.54 -6.80
CA PRO A 142 -5.93 21.61 -8.21
C PRO A 142 -6.51 22.97 -8.64
N TYR A 143 -6.94 23.80 -7.69
CA TYR A 143 -7.57 25.10 -7.94
C TYR A 143 -6.87 26.20 -7.13
N ASP A 144 -6.74 27.40 -7.70
CA ASP A 144 -6.30 28.58 -6.94
C ASP A 144 -7.48 29.31 -6.27
N GLU A 145 -7.21 30.47 -5.66
CA GLU A 145 -8.23 31.29 -4.97
C GLU A 145 -9.32 31.83 -5.91
N GLU A 146 -8.99 31.99 -7.20
CA GLU A 146 -9.90 32.48 -8.25
C GLU A 146 -10.58 31.32 -9.00
N ASP A 147 -10.46 30.09 -8.50
CA ASP A 147 -10.93 28.84 -9.14
C ASP A 147 -10.28 28.55 -10.50
N HIS A 148 -9.13 29.14 -10.80
CA HIS A 148 -8.36 28.76 -11.98
C HIS A 148 -7.65 27.41 -11.76
N ILE A 149 -7.58 26.65 -12.85
CA ILE A 149 -7.04 25.29 -12.82
C ILE A 149 -5.51 25.32 -12.76
N ARG A 150 -4.98 24.69 -11.71
CA ARG A 150 -3.55 24.40 -11.56
C ARG A 150 -3.22 23.10 -12.29
N TRP A 151 -2.98 23.20 -13.61
CA TRP A 151 -2.86 22.06 -14.53
C TRP A 151 -1.92 20.95 -14.07
N LEU A 152 -0.74 21.28 -13.53
CA LEU A 152 0.20 20.26 -13.06
C LEU A 152 -0.39 19.42 -11.92
N ASN A 153 -0.99 20.08 -10.93
CA ASN A 153 -1.60 19.42 -9.78
C ASN A 153 -2.82 18.60 -10.20
N LEU A 154 -3.63 19.12 -11.11
CA LEU A 154 -4.79 18.40 -11.65
C LEU A 154 -4.37 17.16 -12.45
N VAL A 155 -3.35 17.28 -13.32
CA VAL A 155 -2.80 16.15 -14.07
C VAL A 155 -2.19 15.12 -13.13
N TYR A 156 -1.51 15.53 -12.07
CA TYR A 156 -1.03 14.61 -11.04
C TYR A 156 -2.19 13.86 -10.36
N LEU A 157 -3.25 14.57 -9.95
CA LEU A 157 -4.40 13.95 -9.30
C LEU A 157 -5.05 12.90 -10.21
N PHE A 158 -5.25 13.20 -11.49
CA PHE A 158 -5.78 12.23 -12.46
C PHE A 158 -4.82 11.08 -12.72
N SER A 159 -3.54 11.35 -12.99
CA SER A 159 -2.54 10.32 -13.29
C SER A 159 -2.27 9.40 -12.10
N GLY A 160 -2.14 9.94 -10.89
CA GLY A 160 -1.98 9.19 -9.65
C GLY A 160 -3.20 8.34 -9.33
N SER A 161 -4.41 8.91 -9.48
CA SER A 161 -5.67 8.17 -9.30
C SER A 161 -5.83 7.06 -10.33
N PHE A 162 -5.54 7.33 -11.60
CA PHE A 162 -5.56 6.32 -12.66
C PHE A 162 -4.53 5.21 -12.41
N CYS A 163 -3.32 5.58 -11.99
CA CYS A 163 -2.27 4.64 -11.65
C CYS A 163 -2.74 3.67 -10.56
N LEU A 164 -3.22 4.18 -9.42
CA LEU A 164 -3.72 3.35 -8.33
C LEU A 164 -4.95 2.52 -8.72
N LEU A 165 -5.95 3.14 -9.36
CA LEU A 165 -7.20 2.47 -9.74
C LEU A 165 -6.96 1.34 -10.75
N SER A 166 -6.02 1.51 -11.68
CA SER A 166 -5.65 0.47 -12.64
C SER A 166 -5.11 -0.79 -11.94
N GLN A 167 -4.22 -0.63 -10.95
CA GLN A 167 -3.66 -1.76 -10.20
C GLN A 167 -4.74 -2.48 -9.39
N TYR A 168 -5.60 -1.73 -8.69
CA TYR A 168 -6.71 -2.31 -7.93
C TYR A 168 -7.73 -2.99 -8.84
N SER A 169 -7.99 -2.44 -10.03
CA SER A 169 -8.88 -3.08 -11.01
C SER A 169 -8.33 -4.44 -11.46
N ILE A 170 -7.01 -4.56 -11.68
CA ILE A 170 -6.36 -5.84 -11.98
C ILE A 170 -6.53 -6.82 -10.81
N ILE A 171 -6.27 -6.39 -9.58
CA ILE A 171 -6.41 -7.22 -8.37
C ILE A 171 -7.83 -7.75 -8.23
N VAL A 172 -8.83 -6.87 -8.33
CA VAL A 172 -10.26 -7.23 -8.20
C VAL A 172 -10.69 -8.14 -9.34
N PHE A 173 -10.33 -7.82 -10.59
CA PHE A 173 -10.66 -8.65 -11.74
C PHE A 173 -10.09 -10.06 -11.62
N CYS A 174 -8.78 -10.18 -11.33
CA CYS A 174 -8.12 -11.46 -11.13
C CYS A 174 -8.76 -12.21 -9.95
N GLY A 175 -9.04 -11.53 -8.83
CA GLY A 175 -9.70 -12.11 -7.66
C GLY A 175 -11.07 -12.71 -7.96
N LEU A 176 -11.95 -11.96 -8.60
CA LEU A 176 -13.31 -12.40 -8.97
C LEU A 176 -13.28 -13.57 -9.96
N ARG A 177 -12.37 -13.53 -10.95
CA ARG A 177 -12.22 -14.61 -11.92
C ARG A 177 -11.66 -15.88 -11.26
N MET A 178 -10.65 -15.75 -10.41
CA MET A 178 -10.11 -16.87 -9.63
C MET A 178 -11.19 -17.53 -8.77
N GLN A 179 -12.07 -16.74 -8.15
CA GLN A 179 -13.19 -17.25 -7.38
C GLN A 179 -14.14 -18.12 -8.21
N SER A 180 -14.56 -17.61 -9.37
CA SER A 180 -15.48 -18.34 -10.25
C SER A 180 -14.86 -19.63 -10.78
N GLN A 181 -13.60 -19.57 -11.21
CA GLN A 181 -12.93 -20.70 -11.84
C GLN A 181 -12.54 -21.78 -10.82
N MET A 182 -12.09 -21.39 -9.63
CA MET A 182 -11.63 -22.35 -8.63
C MET A 182 -12.75 -23.26 -8.15
N GLN A 183 -14.01 -22.81 -8.10
CA GLN A 183 -15.15 -23.69 -7.81
C GLN A 183 -15.26 -24.85 -8.82
N LYS A 184 -14.87 -24.62 -10.07
CA LYS A 184 -14.87 -25.64 -11.14
C LYS A 184 -13.63 -26.53 -11.05
N GLU A 185 -12.44 -25.94 -10.89
CA GLU A 185 -11.16 -26.68 -10.84
C GLU A 185 -11.00 -27.54 -9.57
N LEU A 186 -11.61 -27.14 -8.46
CA LEU A 186 -11.62 -27.92 -7.23
C LEU A 186 -12.16 -29.33 -7.43
N GLN A 187 -13.04 -29.56 -8.42
CA GLN A 187 -13.58 -30.89 -8.71
C GLN A 187 -12.54 -31.88 -9.25
N LYS A 188 -11.40 -31.40 -9.78
CA LYS A 188 -10.36 -32.24 -10.37
C LYS A 188 -9.32 -32.76 -9.36
N PHE A 189 -9.26 -32.16 -8.16
CA PHE A 189 -8.29 -32.55 -7.13
C PHE A 189 -8.80 -33.67 -6.22
N SER A 190 -7.87 -34.47 -5.69
CA SER A 190 -8.12 -35.44 -4.62
C SER A 190 -8.68 -34.75 -3.37
N VAL A 191 -9.45 -35.48 -2.54
CA VAL A 191 -10.12 -34.93 -1.34
C VAL A 191 -9.18 -34.11 -0.43
N PRO A 192 -7.97 -34.58 -0.06
CA PRO A 192 -7.05 -33.77 0.76
C PRO A 192 -6.54 -32.51 0.03
N ASN A 193 -6.14 -32.62 -1.24
CA ASN A 193 -5.66 -31.48 -2.01
C ASN A 193 -6.77 -30.45 -2.27
N ARG A 194 -8.01 -30.91 -2.50
CA ARG A 194 -9.19 -30.05 -2.64
C ARG A 194 -9.45 -29.24 -1.36
N LYS A 195 -9.28 -29.85 -0.19
CA LYS A 195 -9.44 -29.16 1.10
C LYS A 195 -8.39 -28.07 1.29
N LEU A 196 -7.13 -28.37 0.95
CA LEU A 196 -6.03 -27.40 1.02
C LEU A 196 -6.23 -26.23 0.05
N GLN A 197 -6.55 -26.51 -1.22
CA GLN A 197 -6.81 -25.48 -2.23
C GLN A 197 -7.99 -24.57 -1.85
N LYS A 198 -9.06 -25.12 -1.27
CA LYS A 198 -10.17 -24.33 -0.70
C LYS A 198 -9.70 -23.36 0.40
N GLN A 199 -8.73 -23.76 1.23
CA GLN A 199 -8.21 -22.90 2.29
C GLN A 199 -7.35 -21.77 1.74
N PHE A 200 -6.44 -22.06 0.80
CA PHE A 200 -5.67 -21.02 0.12
C PHE A 200 -6.56 -20.04 -0.62
N PHE A 201 -7.63 -20.54 -1.26
CA PHE A 201 -8.63 -19.67 -1.87
C PHE A 201 -9.35 -18.77 -0.86
N LYS A 202 -9.81 -19.34 0.26
CA LYS A 202 -10.46 -18.57 1.32
C LYS A 202 -9.52 -17.49 1.86
N ALA A 203 -8.26 -17.83 2.09
CA ALA A 203 -7.24 -16.88 2.50
C ALA A 203 -7.13 -15.76 1.46
N LEU A 204 -6.97 -16.11 0.19
CA LEU A 204 -6.87 -15.16 -0.92
C LEU A 204 -8.05 -14.18 -0.99
N VAL A 205 -9.29 -14.65 -0.85
CA VAL A 205 -10.48 -13.78 -0.86
C VAL A 205 -10.41 -12.77 0.28
N ILE A 206 -10.03 -13.21 1.48
CA ILE A 206 -9.86 -12.33 2.64
C ILE A 206 -8.71 -11.34 2.36
N GLN A 207 -7.61 -11.79 1.77
CA GLN A 207 -6.47 -10.95 1.39
C GLN A 207 -6.82 -9.87 0.34
N ILE A 208 -7.86 -10.07 -0.47
CA ILE A 208 -8.36 -9.02 -1.38
C ILE A 208 -9.28 -8.06 -0.62
N ILE A 209 -10.25 -8.60 0.12
CA ILE A 209 -11.29 -7.80 0.78
C ILE A 209 -10.68 -6.87 1.84
N VAL A 210 -9.74 -7.37 2.64
CA VAL A 210 -9.12 -6.62 3.74
C VAL A 210 -8.49 -5.30 3.23
N PRO A 211 -7.56 -5.31 2.27
CA PRO A 211 -7.00 -4.06 1.75
C PRO A 211 -8.00 -3.21 0.96
N THR A 212 -8.99 -3.80 0.27
CA THR A 212 -10.03 -2.98 -0.38
C THR A 212 -10.87 -2.19 0.64
N VAL A 213 -11.26 -2.81 1.75
CA VAL A 213 -12.08 -2.16 2.79
C VAL A 213 -11.25 -1.23 3.65
N ILE A 214 -10.04 -1.63 4.05
CA ILE A 214 -9.18 -0.84 4.95
C ILE A 214 -8.48 0.30 4.21
N PHE A 215 -8.17 0.16 2.91
CA PHE A 215 -7.39 1.17 2.16
C PHE A 215 -8.15 1.83 1.04
N VAL A 216 -8.72 1.07 0.10
CA VAL A 216 -9.32 1.67 -1.11
C VAL A 216 -10.54 2.51 -0.75
N PHE A 217 -11.39 1.98 0.13
CA PHE A 217 -12.61 2.67 0.55
C PHE A 217 -12.33 4.01 1.25
N PRO A 218 -11.40 4.12 2.21
CA PRO A 218 -11.08 5.43 2.81
C PRO A 218 -10.14 6.31 1.96
N SER A 219 -9.24 5.76 1.15
CA SER A 219 -8.31 6.56 0.33
C SER A 219 -8.98 7.25 -0.86
N THR A 220 -10.01 6.63 -1.45
CA THR A 220 -10.71 7.19 -2.62
C THR A 220 -11.38 8.54 -2.31
N PRO A 221 -12.20 8.68 -1.24
CA PRO A 221 -12.72 9.98 -0.84
C PRO A 221 -11.63 11.02 -0.60
N ILE A 222 -10.52 10.64 0.03
CA ILE A 222 -9.42 11.58 0.35
C ILE A 222 -8.77 12.16 -0.89
N LEU A 223 -8.59 11.35 -1.93
CA LEU A 223 -8.05 11.81 -3.22
C LEU A 223 -9.06 12.59 -4.06
N LEU A 224 -10.36 12.34 -3.87
CA LEU A 224 -11.43 13.04 -4.58
C LEU A 224 -11.85 14.35 -3.91
N VAL A 225 -11.72 14.47 -2.60
CA VAL A 225 -12.05 15.68 -1.83
C VAL A 225 -11.51 16.96 -2.47
N PRO A 226 -10.25 17.06 -2.92
CA PRO A 226 -9.73 18.28 -3.56
C PRO A 226 -10.48 18.72 -4.81
N LEU A 227 -11.14 17.78 -5.50
CA LEU A 227 -11.99 18.04 -6.67
C LEU A 227 -13.40 18.47 -6.27
N LEU A 228 -13.80 18.17 -5.05
CA LEU A 228 -15.08 18.55 -4.49
C LEU A 228 -14.88 19.89 -3.77
N ASN A 229 -15.71 20.89 -4.08
CA ASN A 229 -15.65 22.21 -3.43
C ASN A 229 -16.22 22.13 -2.00
N ILE A 230 -15.61 21.32 -1.13
CA ILE A 230 -16.06 21.04 0.24
C ILE A 230 -15.01 21.59 1.20
N GLU A 231 -15.47 22.37 2.18
CA GLU A 231 -14.65 22.85 3.27
C GLU A 231 -14.44 21.74 4.30
N ILE A 232 -13.21 21.23 4.41
CA ILE A 232 -12.83 20.22 5.39
C ILE A 232 -11.44 20.49 5.95
N SER A 233 -11.18 20.09 7.19
CA SER A 233 -9.83 19.96 7.72
C SER A 233 -9.72 18.60 8.41
N VAL A 234 -9.02 17.66 7.79
CA VAL A 234 -8.94 16.27 8.26
C VAL A 234 -7.49 15.80 8.27
N GLN A 235 -7.06 15.28 9.41
CA GLN A 235 -5.79 14.60 9.58
C GLN A 235 -5.85 13.21 8.94
N SER A 236 -5.78 13.15 7.61
CA SER A 236 -5.86 11.93 6.81
C SER A 236 -4.67 10.97 6.97
N GLY A 237 -3.61 11.40 7.69
CA GLY A 237 -2.40 10.61 7.94
C GLY A 237 -2.62 9.25 8.63
N ALA A 238 -3.73 9.06 9.36
CA ALA A 238 -4.06 7.77 9.97
C ALA A 238 -4.13 6.62 8.93
N ILE A 239 -4.46 6.93 7.68
CA ILE A 239 -4.51 5.94 6.60
C ILE A 239 -3.12 5.50 6.15
N CYS A 240 -2.12 6.39 6.21
CA CYS A 240 -0.73 5.99 5.99
C CYS A 240 -0.31 4.94 7.03
N SER A 241 -0.64 5.16 8.31
CA SER A 241 -0.32 4.18 9.36
C SER A 241 -1.03 2.85 9.18
N LEU A 242 -2.31 2.86 8.79
CA LEU A 242 -3.03 1.63 8.47
C LEU A 242 -2.34 0.88 7.33
N LEU A 243 -1.83 1.61 6.34
CA LEU A 243 -1.21 1.04 5.15
C LEU A 243 0.03 0.22 5.50
N SER A 244 0.82 0.72 6.43
CA SER A 244 2.03 0.09 6.92
C SER A 244 1.76 -1.19 7.71
N LEU A 245 0.56 -1.30 8.29
CA LEU A 245 0.09 -2.51 8.96
C LEU A 245 -0.38 -3.59 7.98
N TYR A 246 -0.63 -3.27 6.70
CA TYR A 246 -1.16 -4.24 5.74
C TYR A 246 -0.24 -5.45 5.51
N PRO A 247 1.05 -5.32 5.16
CA PRO A 247 1.88 -6.49 4.88
C PRO A 247 1.96 -7.47 6.08
N PRO A 248 2.09 -7.00 7.34
CA PRO A 248 1.92 -7.84 8.52
C PRO A 248 0.54 -8.49 8.63
N ILE A 249 -0.54 -7.73 8.45
CA ILE A 249 -1.93 -8.24 8.52
C ILE A 249 -2.15 -9.34 7.47
N ASP A 250 -1.70 -9.13 6.23
CA ASP A 250 -1.81 -10.09 5.13
C ASP A 250 -1.16 -11.44 5.50
N SER A 251 0.05 -11.36 6.08
CA SER A 251 0.80 -12.53 6.53
C SER A 251 0.09 -13.26 7.68
N LEU A 252 -0.46 -12.52 8.64
CA LEU A 252 -1.21 -13.08 9.78
C LEU A 252 -2.50 -13.76 9.33
N VAL A 253 -3.27 -13.10 8.46
CA VAL A 253 -4.50 -13.65 7.89
C VAL A 253 -4.22 -14.99 7.21
N PHE A 254 -3.15 -15.06 6.41
CA PHE A 254 -2.78 -16.31 5.74
C PHE A 254 -2.45 -17.44 6.73
N MET A 255 -1.63 -17.16 7.75
CA MET A 255 -1.25 -18.14 8.77
C MET A 255 -2.45 -18.62 9.60
N ILE A 256 -3.42 -17.75 9.88
CA ILE A 256 -4.64 -18.09 10.63
C ILE A 256 -5.61 -18.88 9.77
N VAL A 257 -5.75 -18.60 8.47
CA VAL A 257 -6.74 -19.28 7.63
C VAL A 257 -6.29 -20.69 7.23
N VAL A 258 -5.00 -20.89 6.93
CA VAL A 258 -4.46 -22.16 6.44
C VAL A 258 -4.18 -23.13 7.61
N SER A 259 -4.84 -24.29 7.59
CA SER A 259 -4.88 -25.20 8.74
C SER A 259 -3.54 -25.86 9.06
N GLU A 260 -2.70 -26.03 8.05
CA GLU A 260 -1.38 -26.62 8.10
C GLU A 260 -0.42 -25.70 8.87
N TYR A 261 -0.47 -24.39 8.58
CA TYR A 261 0.27 -23.37 9.34
C TYR A 261 -0.23 -23.29 10.78
N ARG A 262 -1.54 -23.26 11.01
CA ARG A 262 -2.10 -23.29 12.38
C ARG A 262 -1.62 -24.48 13.20
N LYS A 263 -1.59 -25.68 12.62
CA LYS A 263 -1.10 -26.90 13.30
C LYS A 263 0.36 -26.78 13.70
N VAL A 264 1.21 -26.25 12.82
CA VAL A 264 2.63 -26.02 13.11
C VAL A 264 2.81 -24.98 14.21
N ILE A 265 2.08 -23.87 14.16
CA ILE A 265 2.10 -22.81 15.18
C ILE A 265 1.67 -23.39 16.54
N THR A 266 0.54 -24.09 16.58
CA THR A 266 0.00 -24.71 17.81
C THR A 266 0.99 -25.72 18.39
N LYS A 267 1.56 -26.60 17.56
CA LYS A 267 2.57 -27.58 18.01
C LYS A 267 3.82 -26.91 18.59
N ARG A 268 4.31 -25.83 17.96
CA ARG A 268 5.47 -25.07 18.47
C ARG A 268 5.15 -24.29 19.74
N CYS A 269 3.96 -23.72 19.85
CA CYS A 269 3.50 -23.05 21.06
C CYS A 269 3.35 -24.04 22.21
N SER A 270 2.66 -25.17 22.02
CA SER A 270 2.50 -26.22 23.03
C SER A 270 3.81 -26.88 23.45
N ALA A 271 4.77 -27.05 22.52
CA ALA A 271 6.10 -27.54 22.85
C ALA A 271 6.93 -26.54 23.69
N LYS A 272 6.72 -25.23 23.50
CA LYS A 272 7.33 -24.20 24.36
C LYS A 272 6.69 -24.16 25.75
N THR A 273 5.39 -24.42 25.88
CA THR A 273 4.71 -24.48 27.19
C THR A 273 5.16 -25.68 28.04
N HIS A 274 5.61 -26.77 27.42
CA HIS A 274 6.11 -27.94 28.13
C HIS A 274 7.62 -27.89 28.48
N ASN A 275 8.37 -26.90 27.99
CA ASN A 275 9.82 -26.76 28.23
C ASN A 275 10.18 -25.70 29.28
N THR A 276 9.23 -25.23 30.09
CA THR A 276 9.55 -24.52 31.35
C THR A 276 9.69 -25.57 32.46
N PRO A 277 10.90 -25.91 32.93
CA PRO A 277 11.01 -26.71 34.14
C PRO A 277 10.44 -25.87 35.28
N LEU A 278 9.38 -26.38 35.94
CA LEU A 278 9.06 -25.96 37.30
C LEU A 278 10.29 -26.30 38.16
N HIS A 279 11.21 -25.35 38.30
CA HIS A 279 12.16 -25.40 39.40
C HIS A 279 11.35 -25.20 40.67
N TYR A 280 11.22 -26.29 41.41
CA TYR A 280 10.71 -26.40 42.76
C TYR A 280 11.20 -25.22 43.62
N ILE A 281 10.28 -24.35 44.03
CA ILE A 281 10.42 -23.59 45.26
C ILE A 281 9.89 -24.50 46.35
N THR A 282 10.77 -25.30 46.93
CA THR A 282 10.58 -25.87 48.27
C THR A 282 11.45 -25.07 49.23
N VAL A 283 10.75 -24.52 50.22
CA VAL A 283 11.14 -23.80 51.44
C VAL A 283 12.53 -24.18 51.97
#